data_AF-A0AAQ2Y668-F1
#
_entry.id   AF-A0AAQ2Y668-F1
#
_cell.length_a   1.000
_cell.length_b   1.000
_cell.length_c   1.000
_cell.angle_alpha   90.00
_cell.angle_beta   90.00
_cell.angle_gamma   90.00
#
_symmetry.space_group_name_H-M   'P 1'
#
loop_
_entity.id
_entity.type
_entity.pdbx_description
1 polymer ?
#
loop_
_entity_poly.entity_id
_entity_poly.type
_entity_poly.pdbx_seq_one_letter_code
_entity_poly.pdbx_strand_id
1 'polypeptide(L)'
;MTGKVEKMEFGPKYRGIVALGIEGNNDTVCADNPNGFDYAFDASTEGGKLMFSALLAAQSSKQEVTISGEGTCSLISTVEDVEWMQTR
;
A
#
# COMPACT_ATOMS: atom_id res chain seq x y z
N MET A 1 -1.34 -4.02 9.68
CA MET A 1 -2.55 -3.21 9.91
C MET A 1 -3.76 -3.83 9.22
N THR A 2 -4.97 -3.67 9.77
CA THR A 2 -6.22 -3.99 9.07
C THR A 2 -7.06 -2.72 8.91
N GLY A 3 -7.57 -2.46 7.71
CA GLY A 3 -8.40 -1.29 7.41
C GLY A 3 -8.87 -1.28 5.97
N LYS A 4 -9.63 -0.25 5.58
CA LYS A 4 -10.05 -0.06 4.18
C LYS A 4 -9.00 0.69 3.41
N VAL A 5 -8.87 0.39 2.12
CA VAL A 5 -8.02 1.19 1.22
C VAL A 5 -8.68 2.55 1.03
N GLU A 6 -8.14 3.60 1.65
CA GLU A 6 -8.64 4.97 1.54
C GLU A 6 -8.25 5.55 0.17
N LYS A 7 -6.97 5.42 -0.18
CA LYS A 7 -6.39 5.99 -1.42
C LYS A 7 -5.25 5.14 -1.94
N MET A 8 -5.06 5.20 -3.25
CA MET A 8 -3.90 4.65 -3.94
C MET A 8 -3.33 5.73 -4.86
N GLU A 9 -2.02 5.95 -4.80
CA GLU A 9 -1.32 6.89 -5.68
C GLU A 9 -0.34 6.14 -6.57
N PHE A 10 -0.49 6.30 -7.88
CA PHE A 10 0.29 5.64 -8.91
C PHE A 10 0.25 6.46 -10.21
N GLY A 11 1.23 6.25 -11.09
CA GLY A 11 1.27 6.90 -12.41
C GLY A 11 2.67 6.96 -13.01
N PRO A 12 2.84 7.63 -14.18
CA PRO A 12 4.12 7.66 -14.90
C PRO A 12 5.31 8.14 -14.08
N LYS A 13 5.08 9.07 -13.13
CA LYS A 13 6.10 9.58 -12.20
C LYS A 13 6.67 8.48 -11.30
N TYR A 14 5.83 7.54 -10.87
CA TYR A 14 6.18 6.49 -9.91
C TYR A 14 6.75 5.23 -10.55
N ARG A 15 6.79 5.15 -11.89
CA ARG A 15 7.47 4.08 -12.65
C ARG A 15 7.11 2.65 -12.20
N GLY A 16 5.85 2.42 -11.83
CA GLY A 16 5.36 1.11 -11.38
C GLY A 16 5.18 1.00 -9.86
N ILE A 17 5.72 1.93 -9.07
CA ILE A 17 5.47 1.98 -7.63
C ILE A 17 4.06 2.51 -7.36
N VAL A 18 3.39 1.89 -6.40
CA VAL A 18 2.08 2.27 -5.90
C VAL A 18 2.21 2.59 -4.42
N ALA A 19 1.75 3.76 -4.00
CA ALA A 19 1.61 4.12 -2.58
C ALA A 19 0.16 3.95 -2.13
N LEU A 20 -0.03 3.45 -0.91
CA LEU A 20 -1.33 3.08 -0.34
C LEU A 20 -1.56 3.88 0.93
N GLY A 21 -2.77 4.43 1.09
CA GLY A 21 -3.28 4.92 2.36
C GLY A 21 -4.40 4.00 2.85
N ILE A 22 -4.31 3.53 4.08
CA ILE A 22 -5.26 2.64 4.74
C ILE A 22 -5.99 3.43 5.83
N GLU A 23 -7.32 3.37 5.83
CA GLU A 23 -8.14 4.02 6.85
C GLU A 23 -7.79 3.44 8.25
N GLY A 24 -7.40 4.32 9.17
CA GLY A 24 -7.03 4.00 10.54
C GLY A 24 -5.74 4.69 10.97
N ASN A 25 -5.35 4.50 12.23
CA ASN A 25 -4.02 4.92 12.67
C ASN A 25 -3.03 3.83 12.31
N ASN A 26 -1.96 4.20 11.61
CA ASN A 26 -0.91 3.28 11.24
C ASN A 26 0.43 3.74 11.81
N ASP A 27 1.00 2.90 12.66
CA ASP A 27 2.30 3.12 13.27
C ASP A 27 3.38 2.30 12.54
N THR A 28 3.40 2.33 11.20
CA THR A 28 4.52 1.70 10.48
C THR A 28 5.81 2.44 10.79
N VAL A 29 6.94 1.76 10.62
CA VAL A 29 8.26 2.29 10.99
C VAL A 29 8.58 3.57 10.20
N CYS A 30 7.93 3.76 9.04
CA CYS A 30 8.24 4.84 8.11
C CYS A 30 7.06 5.67 7.62
N ALA A 31 5.83 5.54 8.14
CA ALA A 31 4.70 6.38 7.72
C ALA A 31 4.82 7.86 8.17
N ASP A 32 6.00 8.47 7.99
CA ASP A 32 6.33 9.87 8.27
C ASP A 32 6.28 10.67 6.97
N ASN A 33 5.08 10.81 6.41
CA ASN A 33 4.84 11.67 5.26
C ASN A 33 3.57 12.50 5.43
N PRO A 34 3.55 13.75 4.92
CA PRO A 34 2.41 14.65 5.09
C PRO A 34 1.17 14.24 4.28
N ASN A 35 1.33 13.28 3.36
CA ASN A 35 0.27 12.86 2.45
C ASN A 35 -0.54 11.69 3.03
N GLY A 36 -0.13 11.10 4.16
CA GLY A 36 -0.81 9.99 4.82
C GLY A 36 -0.79 8.72 3.98
N PHE A 37 0.36 8.36 3.42
CA PHE A 37 0.61 7.06 2.82
C PHE A 37 1.31 6.13 3.82
N ASP A 38 0.88 4.90 3.82
CA ASP A 38 1.23 3.89 4.79
C ASP A 38 2.22 2.88 4.23
N TYR A 39 1.88 2.38 3.04
CA TYR A 39 2.58 1.27 2.41
C TYR A 39 2.89 1.53 0.93
N ALA A 40 3.97 0.94 0.42
CA ALA A 40 4.39 1.01 -0.97
C ALA A 40 4.74 -0.38 -1.51
N PHE A 41 4.45 -0.63 -2.78
CA PHE A 41 4.86 -1.86 -3.46
C PHE A 41 5.12 -1.60 -4.95
N ASP A 42 5.89 -2.49 -5.59
CA ASP A 42 6.19 -2.42 -7.02
C ASP A 42 5.19 -3.23 -7.86
N ALA A 43 4.22 -2.53 -8.45
CA ALA A 43 3.21 -3.10 -9.35
C ALA A 43 3.75 -3.46 -10.74
N SER A 44 5.04 -3.28 -11.03
CA SER A 44 5.65 -3.76 -12.28
C SER A 44 5.92 -5.26 -12.27
N THR A 45 6.04 -5.87 -11.08
CA THR A 45 6.24 -7.31 -10.88
C THR A 45 4.93 -8.10 -11.02
N GLU A 46 4.99 -9.40 -11.32
CA GLU A 46 3.77 -10.24 -11.38
C GLU A 46 3.03 -10.30 -10.04
N GLY A 47 3.77 -10.40 -8.93
CA GLY A 47 3.20 -10.34 -7.57
C GLY A 47 2.56 -8.99 -7.28
N GLY A 48 3.21 -7.90 -7.68
CA GLY A 48 2.68 -6.55 -7.53
C GLY A 48 1.41 -6.30 -8.35
N LYS A 49 1.32 -6.81 -9.59
CA LYS A 49 0.09 -6.71 -10.39
C LYS A 49 -1.08 -7.45 -9.75
N LEU A 50 -0.82 -8.62 -9.16
CA LEU A 50 -1.82 -9.37 -8.40
C LEU A 50 -2.29 -8.57 -7.18
N MET A 51 -1.35 -8.01 -6.43
CA MET A 51 -1.63 -7.15 -5.26
C MET A 51 -2.46 -5.92 -5.66
N PHE A 52 -2.05 -5.22 -6.71
CA PHE A 52 -2.76 -4.05 -7.23
C PHE A 52 -4.20 -4.37 -7.62
N SER A 53 -4.41 -5.50 -8.32
CA SER A 53 -5.74 -5.95 -8.72
C SER A 53 -6.64 -6.25 -7.52
N ALA A 54 -6.09 -6.91 -6.48
CA ALA A 54 -6.80 -7.22 -5.25
C ALA A 54 -7.15 -5.95 -4.45
N LEU A 55 -6.21 -5.01 -4.32
CA LEU A 55 -6.42 -3.74 -3.61
C LEU A 55 -7.44 -2.85 -4.32
N LEU A 56 -7.40 -2.79 -5.66
CA LEU A 56 -8.37 -2.05 -6.45
C LEU A 56 -9.79 -2.62 -6.26
N ALA A 57 -9.92 -3.94 -6.27
CA ALA A 57 -11.19 -4.61 -5.99
C ALA A 57 -11.68 -4.32 -4.55
N ALA A 58 -10.80 -4.43 -3.55
CA ALA A 58 -11.11 -4.14 -2.15
C ALA A 58 -11.53 -2.67 -1.95
N GLN A 59 -10.81 -1.72 -2.55
CA GLN A 59 -11.15 -0.30 -2.51
C GLN A 59 -12.54 -0.04 -3.10
N SER A 60 -12.82 -0.59 -4.29
CA SER A 60 -14.11 -0.39 -4.98
C SER A 60 -15.30 -0.98 -4.21
N SER A 61 -15.07 -2.07 -3.47
CA SER A 61 -16.08 -2.77 -2.68
C SER A 61 -16.14 -2.34 -1.22
N LYS A 62 -15.26 -1.41 -0.80
CA LYS A 62 -15.10 -0.93 0.58
C LYS A 62 -14.82 -2.07 1.58
N GLN A 63 -14.18 -3.14 1.11
CA GLN A 63 -13.77 -4.26 1.95
C GLN A 63 -12.49 -3.92 2.70
N GLU A 64 -12.36 -4.47 3.90
CA GLU A 64 -11.14 -4.38 4.69
C GLU A 64 -10.06 -5.32 4.14
N VAL A 65 -8.83 -4.85 4.19
CA VAL A 65 -7.63 -5.63 3.90
C VAL A 65 -6.72 -5.63 5.11
N THR A 66 -5.96 -6.70 5.28
CA THR A 66 -4.84 -6.74 6.21
C THR A 66 -3.55 -6.62 5.41
N ILE A 67 -2.65 -5.72 5.82
CA ILE A 67 -1.34 -5.50 5.20
C ILE A 67 -0.26 -5.63 6.27
N SER A 68 0.84 -6.31 5.94
CA SER A 68 2.08 -6.34 6.71
C SER A 68 3.18 -5.62 5.94
N GLY A 69 4.07 -4.96 6.67
CA GLY A 69 5.24 -4.26 6.12
C GLY A 69 6.53 -4.99 6.42
N GLU A 70 7.56 -4.75 5.61
CA GLU A 70 8.89 -5.40 5.76
C GLU A 70 9.75 -4.79 6.89
N GLY A 71 9.36 -3.63 7.42
CA GLY A 71 10.17 -2.79 8.32
C GLY A 71 11.22 -1.94 7.58
N THR A 72 11.08 -1.79 6.26
CA THR A 72 12.02 -1.09 5.38
C THR A 72 11.28 -0.22 4.37
N CYS A 73 11.95 0.85 3.91
CA CYS A 73 11.31 1.94 3.16
C CYS A 73 12.17 2.28 1.95
N SER A 74 12.35 1.26 1.10
CA SER A 74 13.29 1.25 0.00
C SER A 74 12.67 1.77 -1.30
N LEU A 75 11.35 1.62 -1.46
CA LEU A 75 10.62 2.08 -2.64
C LEU A 75 10.32 3.57 -2.59
N ILE A 76 9.88 4.05 -1.42
CA ILE A 76 9.68 5.46 -1.10
C ILE A 76 10.21 5.67 0.31
N SER A 77 11.10 6.64 0.50
CA SER A 77 11.86 6.81 1.75
C SER A 77 11.02 7.07 3.02
N THR A 78 9.72 7.37 2.85
CA THR A 78 8.78 7.73 3.92
C THR A 78 7.50 6.90 3.86
N VAL A 79 7.55 5.72 3.24
CA VAL A 79 6.40 4.81 3.12
C VAL A 79 6.92 3.37 3.25
N GLU A 80 6.25 2.55 4.06
CA GLU A 80 6.67 1.19 4.40
C GLU A 80 6.54 0.24 3.21
N ASP A 81 7.54 -0.60 2.93
CA ASP A 81 7.45 -1.59 1.86
C ASP A 81 6.48 -2.71 2.27
N VAL A 82 5.58 -3.14 1.37
CA VAL A 82 4.63 -4.23 1.65
C VAL A 82 5.33 -5.59 1.64
N GLU A 83 5.18 -6.33 2.74
CA GLU A 83 5.62 -7.74 2.83
C GLU A 83 4.55 -8.68 2.27
N TRP A 84 3.29 -8.51 2.71
CA TRP A 84 2.15 -9.27 2.21
C TRP A 84 0.83 -8.54 2.46
N MET A 85 -0.20 -8.93 1.71
CA MET A 85 -1.58 -8.52 1.94
C MET A 85 -2.53 -9.71 2.02
N GLN A 86 -3.65 -9.52 2.68
CA GLN A 86 -4.76 -10.47 2.74
C GLN A 86 -6.09 -9.72 2.55
N THR A 87 -6.92 -10.22 1.63
CA THR A 87 -8.32 -9.79 1.49
C THR A 87 -9.22 -10.61 2.43
N ARG A 88 -10.32 -10.01 2.88
CA ARG A 88 -11.41 -10.73 3.56
C ARG A 88 -12.56 -11.07 2.61
#